data_AF-A0A7V6NPC1-F1
#
_entry.id   AF-A0A7V6NPC1-F1
#
_cell.length_a   1.000
_cell.length_b   1.000
_cell.length_c   1.000
_cell.angle_alpha   90.00
_cell.angle_beta   90.00
_cell.angle_gamma   90.00
#
_symmetry.space_group_name_H-M   'P 1'
#
loop_
_entity.id
_entity.type
_entity.pdbx_description
1 polymer ?
#
loop_
_entity_poly.entity_id
_entity_poly.type
_entity_poly.pdbx_seq_one_letter_code
_entity_poly.pdbx_strand_id
1 'polypeptide(L)'
;MKNSIKKIILFVVILACLVSSISFAEDIDEGALEVFLKELTKVSRETRKNAVNILEIYFNDDENGIDELVNDIDLFVTDEHIRLIESKGYTLDDVKSELIKLKSWTKVDKFRLLGYLESGNADGIRALIKQVEERNNTGGGVAPGGSSQNGTKGEENQEKLLEVHFKDIANHRYEKDIIYLAQRGIIEGRTKEIYDPDGNLTRAEFTTLIVRLLKLPLDEKSQLPFEDVKKDSWYYEFVKAAYDNKIIEGVNRATFAPNRYITREEMVKIIVSILENKGILHSINPSGLDVAMYLDSSKISDWAREYLFYGVKYGLIEGRTETELAPREFALRGEAANTIRRLYDILKEKGNLSYN
;
A
#
# COMPACT_ATOMS: atom_id res chain seq x y z
N MET A 1 -33.53 8.96 18.21
CA MET A 1 -32.82 7.83 17.58
C MET A 1 -33.18 7.79 16.11
N LYS A 2 -32.29 7.58 15.16
CA LYS A 2 -30.84 7.39 15.24
C LYS A 2 -30.28 7.49 13.81
N ASN A 3 -31.11 7.82 12.81
CA ASN A 3 -30.81 7.47 11.42
C ASN A 3 -30.04 8.53 10.65
N SER A 4 -30.11 9.81 11.01
CA SER A 4 -29.38 10.86 10.27
C SER A 4 -28.23 11.49 11.05
N ILE A 5 -28.26 11.38 12.39
CA ILE A 5 -27.17 11.84 13.28
C ILE A 5 -26.02 10.81 13.36
N LYS A 6 -26.25 9.56 12.93
CA LYS A 6 -25.21 8.52 12.83
C LYS A 6 -24.38 8.55 11.54
N LYS A 7 -24.83 9.27 10.50
CA LYS A 7 -24.27 9.33 9.11
C LYS A 7 -22.92 10.06 8.99
N ILE A 8 -22.21 10.09 10.08
CA ILE A 8 -21.46 11.22 10.56
C ILE A 8 -20.18 10.67 11.18
N ILE A 9 -20.33 9.65 12.01
CA ILE A 9 -19.28 8.80 12.56
C ILE A 9 -18.51 8.07 11.46
N LEU A 10 -19.20 7.77 10.36
CA LEU A 10 -18.66 6.89 9.35
C LEU A 10 -17.58 7.51 8.49
N PHE A 11 -17.85 8.72 8.01
CA PHE A 11 -16.99 9.41 7.07
C PHE A 11 -15.84 10.13 7.78
N VAL A 12 -16.06 10.58 9.03
CA VAL A 12 -15.04 11.21 9.90
C VAL A 12 -13.88 10.29 10.18
N VAL A 13 -14.16 9.01 10.41
CA VAL A 13 -13.16 8.03 10.83
C VAL A 13 -12.41 7.44 9.65
N ILE A 14 -13.08 7.21 8.53
CA ILE A 14 -12.44 6.64 7.34
C ILE A 14 -11.46 7.63 6.71
N LEU A 15 -11.67 8.94 6.85
CA LEU A 15 -10.82 9.95 6.22
C LEU A 15 -9.84 10.67 7.14
N ALA A 16 -10.07 10.69 8.46
CA ALA A 16 -9.10 11.24 9.41
C ALA A 16 -7.88 10.32 9.60
N CYS A 17 -8.01 9.02 9.31
CA CYS A 17 -7.01 8.04 9.69
C CYS A 17 -5.98 7.68 8.61
N LEU A 18 -6.16 8.15 7.37
CA LEU A 18 -5.32 7.71 6.25
C LEU A 18 -4.08 8.56 5.99
N VAL A 19 -3.97 9.83 6.44
CA VAL A 19 -2.67 10.55 6.44
C VAL A 19 -2.67 11.69 7.48
N SER A 20 -1.88 11.50 8.54
CA SER A 20 -1.28 12.49 9.47
C SER A 20 -2.09 13.63 10.13
N SER A 21 -1.91 13.70 11.47
CA SER A 21 -1.81 14.88 12.35
C SER A 21 -2.91 15.95 12.28
N ILE A 22 -4.13 15.62 12.73
CA ILE A 22 -5.17 16.63 12.97
C ILE A 22 -5.44 16.74 14.48
N SER A 23 -5.09 17.90 15.05
CA SER A 23 -5.54 18.30 16.39
C SER A 23 -6.93 18.91 16.27
N PHE A 24 -7.94 18.22 16.79
CA PHE A 24 -9.31 18.74 16.86
C PHE A 24 -9.40 19.79 17.97
N ALA A 25 -10.05 20.92 17.70
CA ALA A 25 -10.33 21.92 18.73
C ALA A 25 -11.42 21.39 19.70
N GLU A 26 -11.21 21.59 21.00
CA GLU A 26 -12.03 21.03 22.08
C GLU A 26 -13.49 21.55 22.14
N ASP A 27 -13.78 22.72 21.53
CA ASP A 27 -15.01 23.49 21.80
C ASP A 27 -16.03 23.56 20.64
N ILE A 28 -16.44 22.43 20.04
CA ILE A 28 -17.46 22.46 18.95
C ILE A 28 -18.75 21.72 19.35
N ASP A 29 -19.84 22.48 19.50
CA ASP A 29 -21.23 22.04 19.66
C ASP A 29 -21.95 21.98 18.28
N GLU A 30 -21.50 21.07 17.41
CA GLU A 30 -22.11 20.80 16.09
C GLU A 30 -22.31 19.28 15.89
N GLY A 31 -23.35 18.88 15.15
CA GLY A 31 -23.55 17.48 14.76
C GLY A 31 -22.40 16.98 13.91
N ALA A 32 -21.91 15.75 14.12
CA ALA A 32 -20.59 15.37 13.62
C ALA A 32 -20.44 15.25 12.06
N LEU A 33 -21.49 15.41 11.24
CA LEU A 33 -21.38 15.57 9.77
C LEU A 33 -20.71 16.89 9.48
N GLU A 34 -21.09 17.91 10.22
CA GLU A 34 -20.58 19.25 10.02
C GLU A 34 -19.14 19.33 10.51
N VAL A 35 -18.84 18.65 11.62
CA VAL A 35 -17.46 18.40 12.06
C VAL A 35 -16.67 17.66 10.97
N PHE A 36 -17.21 16.59 10.38
CA PHE A 36 -16.55 15.87 9.27
C PHE A 36 -16.18 16.79 8.13
N LEU A 37 -17.18 17.48 7.59
CA LEU A 37 -17.06 18.22 6.35
C LEU A 37 -16.15 19.44 6.56
N LYS A 38 -16.13 20.00 7.77
CA LYS A 38 -15.16 21.02 8.18
C LYS A 38 -13.74 20.49 8.20
N GLU A 39 -13.49 19.33 8.81
CA GLU A 39 -12.14 18.76 8.88
C GLU A 39 -11.66 18.23 7.52
N LEU A 40 -12.56 17.67 6.70
CA LEU A 40 -12.28 17.24 5.33
C LEU A 40 -11.60 18.34 4.49
N THR A 41 -12.06 19.58 4.65
CA THR A 41 -11.50 20.73 3.92
C THR A 41 -10.10 21.12 4.40
N LYS A 42 -9.72 20.74 5.62
CA LYS A 42 -8.39 21.02 6.21
C LYS A 42 -7.36 19.95 5.86
N VAL A 43 -7.80 18.75 5.51
CA VAL A 43 -6.95 17.64 5.06
C VAL A 43 -6.27 17.99 3.74
N SER A 44 -5.04 17.53 3.51
CA SER A 44 -4.34 17.78 2.24
C SER A 44 -5.02 17.04 1.06
N ARG A 45 -4.92 17.58 -0.16
CA ARG A 45 -5.49 16.89 -1.34
C ARG A 45 -4.85 15.52 -1.57
N GLU A 46 -3.54 15.41 -1.34
CA GLU A 46 -2.78 14.16 -1.49
C GLU A 46 -3.30 13.10 -0.51
N THR A 47 -3.48 13.48 0.75
CA THR A 47 -4.12 12.64 1.76
C THR A 47 -5.49 12.13 1.33
N ARG A 48 -6.36 13.04 0.86
CA ARG A 48 -7.71 12.65 0.43
C ARG A 48 -7.68 11.73 -0.79
N LYS A 49 -6.73 11.94 -1.70
CA LYS A 49 -6.54 11.09 -2.87
C LYS A 49 -6.12 9.67 -2.49
N ASN A 50 -5.14 9.52 -1.59
CA ASN A 50 -4.71 8.20 -1.10
C ASN A 50 -5.88 7.46 -0.44
N ALA A 51 -6.63 8.16 0.41
CA ALA A 51 -7.82 7.61 1.04
C ALA A 51 -8.89 7.14 0.04
N VAL A 52 -9.12 7.95 -1.00
CA VAL A 52 -10.06 7.61 -2.08
C VAL A 52 -9.59 6.40 -2.88
N ASN A 53 -8.29 6.29 -3.16
CA ASN A 53 -7.75 5.15 -3.91
C ASN A 53 -7.91 3.83 -3.13
N ILE A 54 -7.80 3.86 -1.79
CA ILE A 54 -8.10 2.69 -0.93
C ILE A 54 -9.59 2.33 -1.05
N LEU A 55 -10.48 3.31 -0.88
CA LEU A 55 -11.93 3.08 -0.95
C LEU A 55 -12.39 2.61 -2.33
N GLU A 56 -11.73 3.06 -3.41
CA GLU A 56 -12.01 2.63 -4.77
C GLU A 56 -11.81 1.14 -4.97
N ILE A 57 -10.83 0.52 -4.29
CA ILE A 57 -10.60 -0.93 -4.34
C ILE A 57 -11.85 -1.67 -3.84
N TYR A 58 -12.35 -1.26 -2.68
CA TYR A 58 -13.55 -1.85 -2.07
C TYR A 58 -14.83 -1.52 -2.83
N PHE A 59 -14.92 -0.33 -3.45
CA PHE A 59 -16.11 0.07 -4.20
C PHE A 59 -16.17 -0.55 -5.59
N ASN A 60 -15.06 -1.08 -6.08
CA ASN A 60 -15.01 -1.79 -7.36
C ASN A 60 -15.57 -3.22 -7.30
N ASP A 61 -15.45 -3.89 -6.14
CA ASP A 61 -16.07 -5.18 -5.89
C ASP A 61 -17.55 -5.00 -5.49
N ASP A 62 -18.44 -5.40 -6.41
CA ASP A 62 -19.89 -5.29 -6.24
C ASP A 62 -20.48 -6.38 -5.34
N GLU A 63 -19.76 -7.48 -5.07
CA GLU A 63 -20.24 -8.60 -4.27
C GLU A 63 -19.88 -8.43 -2.80
N ASN A 64 -18.58 -8.30 -2.48
CA ASN A 64 -18.10 -8.36 -1.09
C ASN A 64 -17.35 -7.11 -0.65
N GLY A 65 -17.08 -6.15 -1.53
CA GLY A 65 -16.14 -5.07 -1.25
C GLY A 65 -16.49 -4.20 -0.03
N ILE A 66 -17.78 -3.98 0.27
CA ILE A 66 -18.19 -3.27 1.49
C ILE A 66 -17.96 -4.12 2.76
N ASP A 67 -18.13 -5.44 2.68
CA ASP A 67 -17.83 -6.34 3.81
C ASP A 67 -16.32 -6.41 4.07
N GLU A 68 -15.51 -6.48 3.02
CA GLU A 68 -14.05 -6.40 3.13
C GLU A 68 -13.64 -5.07 3.80
N LEU A 69 -14.17 -3.93 3.33
CA LEU A 69 -13.89 -2.62 3.94
C LEU A 69 -14.25 -2.56 5.43
N VAL A 70 -15.34 -3.20 5.85
CA VAL A 70 -15.78 -3.24 7.25
C VAL A 70 -14.83 -4.07 8.10
N ASN A 71 -14.33 -5.18 7.57
CA ASN A 71 -13.37 -6.04 8.27
C ASN A 71 -11.99 -5.36 8.37
N ASP A 72 -11.59 -4.68 7.28
CA ASP A 72 -10.28 -4.09 7.13
C ASP A 72 -10.15 -2.73 7.80
N ILE A 73 -11.26 -2.09 8.21
CA ILE A 73 -11.23 -0.76 8.82
C ILE A 73 -10.32 -0.69 10.06
N ASP A 74 -10.17 -1.80 10.79
CA ASP A 74 -9.31 -1.89 11.97
C ASP A 74 -7.83 -1.69 11.60
N LEU A 75 -7.45 -2.01 10.36
CA LEU A 75 -6.11 -1.75 9.83
C LEU A 75 -5.87 -0.26 9.66
N PHE A 76 -6.90 0.51 9.31
CA PHE A 76 -6.75 1.94 9.04
C PHE A 76 -6.96 2.81 10.28
N VAL A 77 -7.53 2.27 11.36
CA VAL A 77 -7.85 3.02 12.60
C VAL A 77 -6.78 2.78 13.68
N THR A 78 -6.29 3.85 14.32
CA THR A 78 -5.29 3.78 15.41
C THR A 78 -5.95 4.02 16.77
N ASP A 79 -5.24 3.76 17.88
CA ASP A 79 -5.75 4.03 19.23
C ASP A 79 -6.09 5.51 19.48
N GLU A 80 -5.42 6.43 18.77
CA GLU A 80 -5.73 7.86 18.82
C GLU A 80 -7.06 8.14 18.12
N HIS A 81 -7.28 7.52 16.96
CA HIS A 81 -8.53 7.60 16.24
C HIS A 81 -9.70 7.00 17.04
N ILE A 82 -9.50 5.86 17.71
CA ILE A 82 -10.52 5.25 18.58
C ILE A 82 -10.90 6.21 19.72
N ARG A 83 -9.91 6.77 20.42
CA ARG A 83 -10.15 7.73 21.50
C ARG A 83 -10.89 8.98 21.02
N LEU A 84 -10.59 9.44 19.81
CA LEU A 84 -11.31 10.55 19.20
C LEU A 84 -12.79 10.20 18.95
N ILE A 85 -13.07 9.02 18.41
CA ILE A 85 -14.44 8.52 18.17
C ILE A 85 -15.23 8.46 19.48
N GLU A 86 -14.60 7.90 20.52
CA GLU A 86 -15.18 7.77 21.86
C GLU A 86 -15.43 9.13 22.51
N SER A 87 -14.51 10.10 22.34
CA SER A 87 -14.68 11.48 22.86
C SER A 87 -15.91 12.18 22.30
N LYS A 88 -16.41 11.75 21.14
CA LYS A 88 -17.61 12.26 20.48
C LYS A 88 -18.86 11.42 20.76
N GLY A 89 -18.75 10.41 21.63
CA GLY A 89 -19.87 9.58 22.10
C GLY A 89 -20.20 8.39 21.20
N TYR A 90 -19.22 7.88 20.45
CA TYR A 90 -19.40 6.80 19.48
C TYR A 90 -18.37 5.69 19.66
N THR A 91 -18.58 4.54 19.01
CA THR A 91 -17.62 3.42 19.00
C THR A 91 -17.19 3.05 17.57
N LEU A 92 -16.11 2.26 17.44
CA LEU A 92 -15.70 1.71 16.15
C LEU A 92 -16.77 0.78 15.54
N ASP A 93 -17.57 0.10 16.36
CA ASP A 93 -18.69 -0.72 15.88
C ASP A 93 -19.85 0.12 15.31
N ASP A 94 -20.08 1.33 15.86
CA ASP A 94 -21.02 2.28 15.25
C ASP A 94 -20.52 2.72 13.86
N VAL A 95 -19.19 2.88 13.67
CA VAL A 95 -18.59 3.14 12.35
C VAL A 95 -18.88 1.96 11.41
N LYS A 96 -18.48 0.74 11.78
CA LYS A 96 -18.70 -0.47 10.97
C LYS A 96 -20.17 -0.64 10.55
N SER A 97 -21.10 -0.38 11.46
CA SER A 97 -22.54 -0.47 11.19
C SER A 97 -23.03 0.51 10.13
N GLU A 98 -22.45 1.70 10.06
CA GLU A 98 -22.78 2.68 9.04
C GLU A 98 -22.13 2.32 7.69
N LEU A 99 -20.94 1.70 7.69
CA LEU A 99 -20.20 1.30 6.49
C LEU A 99 -21.03 0.31 5.68
N ILE A 100 -21.66 -0.63 6.39
CA ILE A 100 -22.55 -1.64 5.82
C ILE A 100 -23.70 -0.99 5.03
N LYS A 101 -24.15 0.22 5.38
CA LYS A 101 -25.21 0.91 4.63
C LYS A 101 -24.80 1.28 3.22
N LEU A 102 -23.51 1.40 2.92
CA LEU A 102 -23.02 1.64 1.56
C LEU A 102 -23.35 0.48 0.61
N LYS A 103 -23.71 -0.70 1.11
CA LYS A 103 -24.24 -1.79 0.26
C LYS A 103 -25.51 -1.39 -0.50
N SER A 104 -26.34 -0.52 0.07
CA SER A 104 -27.56 -0.06 -0.60
C SER A 104 -27.30 1.07 -1.60
N TRP A 105 -26.07 1.59 -1.68
CA TRP A 105 -25.70 2.63 -2.63
C TRP A 105 -25.36 2.02 -3.98
N THR A 106 -25.78 2.68 -5.06
CA THR A 106 -25.37 2.26 -6.41
C THR A 106 -23.88 2.48 -6.61
N LYS A 107 -23.25 1.72 -7.50
CA LYS A 107 -21.85 1.93 -7.90
C LYS A 107 -21.60 3.37 -8.34
N VAL A 108 -22.51 3.95 -9.13
CA VAL A 108 -22.41 5.34 -9.57
C VAL A 108 -22.38 6.32 -8.39
N ASP A 109 -23.20 6.11 -7.36
CA ASP A 109 -23.21 6.97 -6.18
C ASP A 109 -21.95 6.81 -5.33
N LYS A 110 -21.47 5.57 -5.17
CA LYS A 110 -20.19 5.28 -4.51
C LYS A 110 -19.04 6.01 -5.22
N PHE A 111 -18.98 5.99 -6.54
CA PHE A 111 -17.94 6.69 -7.31
C PHE A 111 -18.07 8.22 -7.28
N ARG A 112 -19.29 8.77 -7.25
CA ARG A 112 -19.51 10.21 -7.02
C ARG A 112 -19.00 10.64 -5.65
N LEU A 113 -19.24 9.81 -4.64
CA LEU A 113 -18.77 10.03 -3.28
C LEU A 113 -17.24 10.09 -3.22
N LEU A 114 -16.55 9.17 -3.91
CA LEU A 114 -15.09 9.20 -4.07
C LEU A 114 -14.60 10.51 -4.71
N GLY A 115 -15.24 10.97 -5.78
CA GLY A 115 -14.88 12.24 -6.42
C GLY A 115 -15.06 13.46 -5.51
N TYR A 116 -16.13 13.49 -4.71
CA TYR A 116 -16.32 14.57 -3.74
C TYR A 116 -15.36 14.49 -2.55
N LEU A 117 -15.01 13.29 -2.11
CA LEU A 117 -13.97 13.07 -1.10
C LEU A 117 -12.62 13.59 -1.58
N GLU A 118 -12.15 13.20 -2.77
CA GLU A 118 -10.83 13.63 -3.26
C GLU A 118 -10.76 15.17 -3.37
N SER A 119 -11.80 15.77 -3.94
CA SER A 119 -11.91 17.23 -4.11
C SER A 119 -12.15 17.99 -2.81
N GLY A 120 -12.52 17.32 -1.72
CA GLY A 120 -12.93 17.97 -0.47
C GLY A 120 -14.25 18.74 -0.60
N ASN A 121 -15.11 18.37 -1.56
CA ASN A 121 -16.36 19.05 -1.85
C ASN A 121 -17.45 18.68 -0.83
N ALA A 122 -17.45 19.39 0.29
CA ALA A 122 -18.38 19.17 1.37
C ALA A 122 -19.86 19.26 0.95
N ASP A 123 -20.20 20.25 0.11
CA ASP A 123 -21.58 20.46 -0.34
C ASP A 123 -22.04 19.34 -1.29
N GLY A 124 -21.14 18.85 -2.15
CA GLY A 124 -21.39 17.69 -3.01
C GLY A 124 -21.70 16.43 -2.20
N ILE A 125 -20.95 16.19 -1.11
CA ILE A 125 -21.20 15.07 -0.20
C ILE A 125 -22.56 15.20 0.47
N ARG A 126 -22.89 16.40 1.01
CA ARG A 126 -24.21 16.65 1.63
C ARG A 126 -25.35 16.38 0.65
N ALA A 127 -25.23 16.91 -0.57
CA ALA A 127 -26.25 16.77 -1.61
C ALA A 127 -26.43 15.30 -2.03
N LEU A 128 -25.35 14.57 -2.23
CA LEU A 128 -25.38 13.16 -2.62
C LEU A 128 -26.02 12.27 -1.55
N ILE A 129 -25.64 12.47 -0.28
CA ILE A 129 -26.23 11.73 0.85
C ILE A 129 -27.73 11.95 0.89
N LYS A 130 -28.18 13.21 0.83
CA LYS A 130 -29.61 13.55 0.81
C LYS A 130 -30.33 12.89 -0.37
N GLN A 131 -29.74 12.93 -1.57
CA GLN A 131 -30.31 12.30 -2.77
C GLN A 131 -30.45 10.78 -2.66
N VAL A 132 -29.46 10.10 -2.06
CA VAL A 132 -29.51 8.64 -1.84
C VAL A 132 -30.59 8.30 -0.80
N GLU A 133 -30.71 9.09 0.27
CA GLU A 133 -31.72 8.90 1.30
C GLU A 133 -33.15 9.10 0.81
N GLU A 134 -33.36 10.13 -0.01
CA GLU A 134 -34.65 10.40 -0.63
C GLU A 134 -35.04 9.24 -1.57
N ARG A 135 -34.09 8.67 -2.32
CA ARG A 135 -34.33 7.47 -3.13
C ARG A 135 -34.65 6.24 -2.30
N ASN A 136 -33.98 6.04 -1.17
CA ASN A 136 -34.22 4.89 -0.30
C ASN A 136 -35.56 4.96 0.46
N ASN A 137 -36.20 6.13 0.51
CA ASN A 137 -37.54 6.32 1.06
C ASN A 137 -38.69 6.14 0.04
N THR A 138 -38.38 5.96 -1.24
CA THR A 138 -39.36 5.64 -2.29
C THR A 138 -38.90 4.40 -3.05
N GLY A 139 -39.46 3.23 -2.69
CA GLY A 139 -38.99 1.94 -3.19
C GLY A 139 -39.17 1.69 -4.69
N GLY A 140 -38.26 0.88 -5.25
CA GLY A 140 -38.41 0.19 -6.54
C GLY A 140 -37.08 -0.29 -7.15
N GLY A 141 -36.90 -1.62 -7.31
CA GLY A 141 -35.75 -2.31 -7.98
C GLY A 141 -35.70 -2.10 -9.50
N VAL A 142 -34.73 -2.57 -10.30
CA VAL A 142 -34.18 -3.93 -10.59
C VAL A 142 -32.92 -3.73 -11.50
N ALA A 143 -31.71 -4.25 -11.18
CA ALA A 143 -30.97 -5.45 -11.69
C ALA A 143 -30.18 -5.32 -13.05
N PRO A 144 -29.13 -6.15 -13.32
CA PRO A 144 -27.83 -5.71 -13.86
C PRO A 144 -27.38 -6.37 -15.20
N GLY A 145 -26.19 -6.01 -15.74
CA GLY A 145 -25.54 -6.81 -16.78
C GLY A 145 -24.16 -6.35 -17.27
N GLY A 146 -23.21 -7.31 -17.35
CA GLY A 146 -22.31 -7.45 -18.51
C GLY A 146 -20.79 -7.26 -18.30
N SER A 147 -20.06 -8.37 -18.20
CA SER A 147 -18.60 -8.51 -18.10
C SER A 147 -17.83 -8.61 -19.44
N SER A 148 -16.53 -8.26 -19.40
CA SER A 148 -15.37 -9.05 -19.88
C SER A 148 -14.50 -8.57 -21.06
N GLN A 149 -13.22 -8.96 -20.91
CA GLN A 149 -11.93 -8.56 -21.48
C GLN A 149 -11.66 -9.06 -22.92
N ASN A 150 -10.69 -8.46 -23.64
CA ASN A 150 -9.31 -9.01 -23.73
C ASN A 150 -8.41 -8.25 -24.71
N GLY A 151 -7.13 -8.14 -24.31
CA GLY A 151 -6.02 -7.66 -25.13
C GLY A 151 -5.07 -8.79 -25.54
N THR A 152 -4.41 -8.60 -26.67
CA THR A 152 -3.51 -9.54 -27.36
C THR A 152 -2.06 -9.39 -26.88
N LYS A 153 -1.31 -10.50 -26.81
CA LYS A 153 0.14 -10.57 -26.53
C LYS A 153 1.00 -10.26 -27.77
N GLY A 154 2.15 -9.61 -27.56
CA GLY A 154 3.24 -9.45 -28.51
C GLY A 154 4.52 -10.19 -28.06
N GLU A 155 5.37 -10.52 -29.03
CA GLU A 155 6.49 -11.46 -28.99
C GLU A 155 7.75 -10.92 -28.28
N GLU A 156 8.51 -11.80 -27.60
CA GLU A 156 9.75 -11.47 -26.88
C GLU A 156 11.01 -11.63 -27.75
N ASN A 157 11.89 -10.64 -27.66
CA ASN A 157 13.28 -10.68 -28.13
C ASN A 157 14.14 -11.48 -27.12
N GLN A 158 15.09 -12.29 -27.58
CA GLN A 158 15.86 -13.19 -26.70
C GLN A 158 16.87 -12.43 -25.82
N GLU A 159 16.58 -12.32 -24.52
CA GLU A 159 17.42 -11.71 -23.48
C GLU A 159 18.69 -12.53 -23.21
N LYS A 160 19.85 -11.88 -23.11
CA LYS A 160 21.13 -12.53 -22.76
C LYS A 160 21.22 -12.77 -21.26
N LEU A 161 21.11 -14.02 -20.84
CA LEU A 161 21.10 -14.44 -19.43
C LEU A 161 22.49 -14.85 -18.91
N LEU A 162 22.78 -14.53 -17.65
CA LEU A 162 23.98 -14.98 -16.92
C LEU A 162 23.83 -16.43 -16.47
N GLU A 163 24.94 -17.15 -16.33
CA GLU A 163 24.96 -18.50 -15.75
C GLU A 163 24.90 -18.41 -14.21
N VAL A 164 24.08 -19.27 -13.58
CA VAL A 164 23.82 -19.25 -12.13
C VAL A 164 24.06 -20.65 -11.54
N HIS A 165 24.85 -20.73 -10.47
CA HIS A 165 25.30 -22.00 -9.87
C HIS A 165 25.11 -22.10 -8.34
N PHE A 166 24.08 -21.42 -7.79
CA PHE A 166 23.80 -21.50 -6.36
C PHE A 166 23.35 -22.91 -5.98
N LYS A 167 24.06 -23.54 -5.03
CA LYS A 167 23.82 -24.93 -4.60
C LYS A 167 22.82 -25.04 -3.45
N ASP A 168 22.73 -23.98 -2.66
CA ASP A 168 21.94 -23.89 -1.42
C ASP A 168 20.48 -23.46 -1.62
N ILE A 169 20.06 -23.28 -2.88
CA ILE A 169 18.67 -22.95 -3.22
C ILE A 169 17.86 -24.16 -3.71
N ALA A 170 18.49 -25.33 -3.83
CA ALA A 170 17.82 -26.52 -4.35
C ALA A 170 16.62 -26.92 -3.49
N ASN A 171 15.43 -27.02 -4.10
CA ASN A 171 14.14 -27.25 -3.45
C ASN A 171 13.68 -26.12 -2.53
N HIS A 172 14.33 -24.96 -2.57
CA HIS A 172 13.89 -23.80 -1.83
C HIS A 172 12.66 -23.18 -2.49
N ARG A 173 11.67 -22.73 -1.71
CA ARG A 173 10.40 -22.21 -2.26
C ARG A 173 10.57 -21.00 -3.20
N TYR A 174 11.67 -20.25 -3.04
CA TYR A 174 12.02 -19.07 -3.86
C TYR A 174 13.09 -19.35 -4.92
N GLU A 175 13.46 -20.61 -5.14
CA GLU A 175 14.53 -21.02 -6.08
C GLU A 175 14.35 -20.38 -7.47
N LYS A 176 13.13 -20.45 -8.02
CA LYS A 176 12.82 -19.93 -9.36
C LYS A 176 13.01 -18.42 -9.45
N ASP A 177 12.58 -17.68 -8.43
CA ASP A 177 12.68 -16.22 -8.40
C ASP A 177 14.13 -15.78 -8.26
N ILE A 178 14.89 -16.50 -7.41
CA ILE A 178 16.32 -16.27 -7.22
C ILE A 178 17.07 -16.48 -8.54
N ILE A 179 16.86 -17.61 -9.22
CA ILE A 179 17.51 -17.89 -10.51
C ILE A 179 17.13 -16.81 -11.54
N TYR A 180 15.83 -16.48 -11.65
CA TYR A 180 15.34 -15.51 -12.63
C TYR A 180 16.02 -14.14 -12.50
N LEU A 181 16.13 -13.64 -11.27
CA LEU A 181 16.74 -12.34 -10.99
C LEU A 181 18.27 -12.39 -11.10
N ALA A 182 18.89 -13.51 -10.72
CA ALA A 182 20.35 -13.67 -10.79
C ALA A 182 20.83 -13.75 -12.24
N GLN A 183 20.09 -14.46 -13.10
CA GLN A 183 20.33 -14.52 -14.55
C GLN A 183 20.31 -13.13 -15.21
N ARG A 184 19.62 -12.17 -14.60
CA ARG A 184 19.50 -10.78 -15.08
C ARG A 184 20.44 -9.81 -14.38
N GLY A 185 21.32 -10.30 -13.51
CA GLY A 185 22.27 -9.49 -12.74
C GLY A 185 21.61 -8.57 -11.70
N ILE A 186 20.33 -8.79 -11.38
CA ILE A 186 19.60 -7.98 -10.39
C ILE A 186 20.04 -8.36 -8.98
N ILE A 187 20.15 -9.67 -8.72
CA ILE A 187 20.62 -10.21 -7.45
C ILE A 187 21.92 -10.98 -7.63
N GLU A 188 22.71 -11.04 -6.55
CA GLU A 188 23.98 -11.76 -6.49
C GLU A 188 24.02 -12.61 -5.22
N GLY A 189 24.72 -13.75 -5.29
CA GLY A 189 24.97 -14.62 -4.15
C GLY A 189 26.03 -14.05 -3.20
N ARG A 190 26.09 -14.59 -1.97
CA ARG A 190 27.18 -14.34 -1.03
C ARG A 190 28.52 -14.80 -1.61
N THR A 191 28.48 -15.90 -2.36
CA THR A 191 29.59 -16.39 -3.19
C THR A 191 29.05 -16.83 -4.55
N LYS A 192 29.91 -17.36 -5.43
CA LYS A 192 29.48 -17.93 -6.71
C LYS A 192 28.54 -19.13 -6.56
N GLU A 193 28.62 -19.86 -5.45
CA GLU A 193 27.88 -21.10 -5.22
C GLU A 193 26.84 -21.00 -4.08
N ILE A 194 26.82 -19.89 -3.34
CA ILE A 194 25.98 -19.72 -2.15
C ILE A 194 25.16 -18.44 -2.32
N TYR A 195 23.83 -18.58 -2.37
CA TYR A 195 22.92 -17.44 -2.36
C TYR A 195 22.54 -16.98 -0.95
N ASP A 196 22.42 -17.92 -0.01
CA ASP A 196 21.95 -17.77 1.37
C ASP A 196 20.49 -17.29 1.46
N PRO A 197 19.49 -18.09 0.99
CA PRO A 197 18.10 -17.64 0.90
C PRO A 197 17.45 -17.38 2.27
N ASP A 198 17.88 -18.07 3.32
CA ASP A 198 17.39 -17.92 4.68
C ASP A 198 18.20 -16.89 5.51
N GLY A 199 19.21 -16.26 4.90
CA GLY A 199 19.99 -15.21 5.53
C GLY A 199 19.25 -13.88 5.54
N ASN A 200 19.50 -13.07 6.58
CA ASN A 200 18.99 -11.71 6.66
C ASN A 200 19.66 -10.78 5.64
N LEU A 201 18.90 -9.78 5.18
CA LEU A 201 19.36 -8.75 4.26
C LEU A 201 19.51 -7.41 4.98
N THR A 202 20.62 -6.71 4.75
CA THR A 202 20.81 -5.33 5.25
C THR A 202 20.06 -4.32 4.40
N ARG A 203 19.77 -3.15 4.97
CA ARG A 203 19.12 -2.03 4.24
C ARG A 203 19.92 -1.61 3.00
N ALA A 204 21.25 -1.56 3.12
CA ALA A 204 22.12 -1.24 1.99
C ALA A 204 22.03 -2.30 0.88
N GLU A 205 22.09 -3.59 1.24
CA GLU A 205 21.97 -4.67 0.27
C GLU A 205 20.61 -4.64 -0.45
N PHE A 206 19.49 -4.51 0.28
CA PHE A 206 18.17 -4.42 -0.35
C PHE A 206 18.07 -3.22 -1.31
N THR A 207 18.56 -2.06 -0.89
CA THR A 207 18.59 -0.85 -1.72
C THR A 207 19.37 -1.08 -3.01
N THR A 208 20.53 -1.73 -2.94
CA THR A 208 21.31 -2.11 -4.12
C THR A 208 20.53 -3.00 -5.08
N LEU A 209 19.77 -3.98 -4.57
CA LEU A 209 18.94 -4.84 -5.43
C LEU A 209 17.87 -4.03 -6.17
N ILE A 210 17.22 -3.08 -5.48
CA ILE A 210 16.22 -2.20 -6.07
C ILE A 210 16.84 -1.27 -7.13
N VAL A 211 18.00 -0.68 -6.87
CA VAL A 211 18.71 0.16 -7.84
C VAL A 211 19.07 -0.62 -9.10
N ARG A 212 19.54 -1.87 -8.95
CA ARG A 212 19.84 -2.77 -10.06
C ARG A 212 18.59 -3.14 -10.85
N LEU A 213 17.51 -3.51 -10.14
CA LEU A 213 16.21 -3.80 -10.76
C LEU A 213 15.75 -2.64 -11.66
N LEU A 214 15.81 -1.42 -11.13
CA LEU A 214 15.34 -0.20 -11.78
C LEU A 214 16.34 0.38 -12.78
N LYS A 215 17.56 -0.16 -12.85
CA LYS A 215 18.67 0.32 -13.69
C LYS A 215 18.93 1.83 -13.51
N LEU A 216 18.89 2.30 -12.27
CA LEU A 216 19.11 3.73 -12.01
C LEU A 216 20.57 4.12 -12.30
N PRO A 217 20.80 5.31 -12.86
CA PRO A 217 22.15 5.85 -13.01
C PRO A 217 22.84 6.02 -11.66
N LEU A 218 24.13 5.69 -11.59
CA LEU A 218 24.94 5.83 -10.37
C LEU A 218 25.68 7.16 -10.30
N ASP A 219 25.66 7.97 -11.36
CA ASP A 219 26.39 9.24 -11.49
C ASP A 219 25.59 10.47 -11.03
N GLU A 220 24.60 10.28 -10.16
CA GLU A 220 23.76 11.35 -9.63
C GLU A 220 24.59 12.40 -8.85
N LYS A 221 24.10 13.64 -8.74
CA LYS A 221 24.94 14.79 -8.31
C LYS A 221 24.69 15.27 -6.89
N SER A 222 23.68 14.75 -6.20
CA SER A 222 23.33 15.22 -4.87
C SER A 222 24.31 14.74 -3.81
N GLN A 223 24.42 15.51 -2.73
CA GLN A 223 25.06 15.03 -1.52
C GLN A 223 24.03 14.28 -0.67
N LEU A 224 24.41 13.10 -0.19
CA LEU A 224 23.60 12.37 0.78
C LEU A 224 23.58 13.13 2.12
N PRO A 225 22.43 13.25 2.79
CA PRO A 225 22.35 13.85 4.13
C PRO A 225 22.80 12.88 5.23
N PHE A 226 23.10 11.63 4.89
CA PHE A 226 23.36 10.55 5.85
C PHE A 226 24.83 10.51 6.28
N GLU A 227 25.08 10.75 7.56
CA GLU A 227 26.43 10.77 8.14
C GLU A 227 27.05 9.36 8.25
N ASP A 228 26.20 8.32 8.30
CA ASP A 228 26.61 6.92 8.41
C ASP A 228 26.83 6.23 7.05
N VAL A 229 26.75 6.98 5.95
CA VAL A 229 26.99 6.50 4.58
C VAL A 229 28.26 7.13 4.03
N LYS A 230 29.39 6.44 4.20
CA LYS A 230 30.71 6.95 3.80
C LYS A 230 30.93 6.78 2.28
N LYS A 231 31.59 7.77 1.66
CA LYS A 231 31.87 7.81 0.21
C LYS A 231 32.65 6.59 -0.33
N ASP A 232 33.45 5.96 0.50
CA ASP A 232 34.26 4.78 0.17
C ASP A 232 33.51 3.45 0.39
N SER A 233 32.28 3.49 0.89
CA SER A 233 31.47 2.28 1.09
C SER A 233 30.94 1.76 -0.24
N TRP A 234 30.97 0.43 -0.43
CA TRP A 234 30.52 -0.21 -1.67
C TRP A 234 29.06 0.11 -2.06
N TYR A 235 28.22 0.41 -1.06
CA TYR A 235 26.81 0.77 -1.24
C TYR A 235 26.58 2.26 -1.49
N TYR A 236 27.60 3.11 -1.39
CA TYR A 236 27.43 4.57 -1.39
C TYR A 236 26.68 5.08 -2.62
N GLU A 237 27.12 4.70 -3.83
CA GLU A 237 26.48 5.17 -5.07
C GLU A 237 25.07 4.58 -5.25
N PHE A 238 24.81 3.37 -4.74
CA PHE A 238 23.47 2.78 -4.79
C PHE A 238 22.50 3.50 -3.86
N VAL A 239 22.91 3.77 -2.61
CA VAL A 239 22.11 4.54 -1.65
C VAL A 239 21.86 5.94 -2.20
N LYS A 240 22.87 6.57 -2.81
CA LYS A 240 22.74 7.89 -3.44
C LYS A 240 21.75 7.88 -4.60
N ALA A 241 21.88 6.96 -5.54
CA ALA A 241 20.95 6.83 -6.67
C ALA A 241 19.50 6.62 -6.20
N ALA A 242 19.29 5.74 -5.22
CA ALA A 242 17.97 5.47 -4.67
C ALA A 242 17.38 6.68 -3.90
N TYR A 243 18.21 7.42 -3.17
CA TYR A 243 17.80 8.63 -2.48
C TYR A 243 17.39 9.74 -3.46
N ASP A 244 18.20 9.98 -4.49
CA ASP A 244 17.94 11.02 -5.50
C ASP A 244 16.68 10.76 -6.31
N ASN A 245 16.38 9.48 -6.54
CA ASN A 245 15.14 9.03 -7.18
C ASN A 245 13.95 8.89 -6.21
N LYS A 246 14.09 9.34 -4.95
CA LYS A 246 13.05 9.30 -3.90
C LYS A 246 12.48 7.90 -3.63
N ILE A 247 13.31 6.88 -3.76
CA ILE A 247 12.94 5.48 -3.52
C ILE A 247 13.17 5.10 -2.06
N ILE A 248 14.18 5.70 -1.43
CA ILE A 248 14.51 5.47 -0.03
C ILE A 248 14.57 6.78 0.75
N GLU A 249 14.36 6.63 2.06
CA GLU A 249 14.55 7.68 3.05
C GLU A 249 15.45 7.14 4.18
N GLY A 250 16.06 8.05 4.93
CA GLY A 250 16.78 7.69 6.15
C GLY A 250 15.83 7.18 7.24
N VAL A 251 16.37 6.41 8.19
CA VAL A 251 15.64 6.09 9.43
C VAL A 251 15.44 7.34 10.30
N ASN A 252 16.24 8.38 10.05
CA ASN A 252 16.00 9.75 10.46
C ASN A 252 16.67 10.71 9.46
N ARG A 253 16.68 12.02 9.75
CA ARG A 253 17.23 13.06 8.85
C ARG A 253 18.70 12.88 8.48
N ALA A 254 19.52 12.28 9.35
CA ALA A 254 20.97 12.20 9.20
C ALA A 254 21.50 10.75 9.21
N THR A 255 20.62 9.73 9.26
CA THR A 255 21.03 8.33 9.38
C THR A 255 20.24 7.45 8.42
N PHE A 256 20.94 6.64 7.64
CA PHE A 256 20.35 5.62 6.76
C PHE A 256 20.30 4.22 7.38
N ALA A 257 21.24 3.91 8.28
CA ALA A 257 21.48 2.62 8.91
C ALA A 257 21.82 1.49 7.91
N PRO A 258 22.87 1.64 7.06
CA PRO A 258 23.13 0.74 5.92
C PRO A 258 23.34 -0.71 6.33
N ASN A 259 24.02 -0.96 7.45
CA ASN A 259 24.37 -2.31 7.92
C ASN A 259 23.29 -2.94 8.81
N ARG A 260 22.22 -2.21 9.13
CA ARG A 260 21.10 -2.78 9.90
C ARG A 260 20.30 -3.69 8.99
N TYR A 261 19.85 -4.84 9.49
CA TYR A 261 18.88 -5.66 8.77
C TYR A 261 17.59 -4.87 8.51
N ILE A 262 17.04 -5.07 7.32
CA ILE A 262 15.78 -4.48 6.92
C ILE A 262 14.64 -5.34 7.44
N THR A 263 13.60 -4.71 7.98
CA THR A 263 12.37 -5.43 8.35
C THR A 263 11.50 -5.70 7.12
N ARG A 264 10.60 -6.68 7.21
CA ARG A 264 9.65 -6.97 6.13
C ARG A 264 8.77 -5.76 5.82
N GLU A 265 8.33 -5.02 6.83
CA GLU A 265 7.50 -3.84 6.61
C GLU A 265 8.23 -2.69 5.91
N GLU A 266 9.53 -2.51 6.18
CA GLU A 266 10.36 -1.54 5.46
C GLU A 266 10.64 -1.95 4.02
N MET A 267 10.83 -3.25 3.79
CA MET A 267 11.00 -3.82 2.45
C MET A 267 9.76 -3.54 1.58
N VAL A 268 8.57 -3.77 2.13
CA VAL A 268 7.30 -3.55 1.43
C VAL A 268 7.05 -2.07 1.19
N LYS A 269 7.31 -1.19 2.18
CA LYS A 269 7.23 0.27 1.99
C LYS A 269 8.00 0.70 0.74
N ILE A 270 9.28 0.33 0.64
CA ILE A 270 10.13 0.74 -0.50
C ILE A 270 9.50 0.30 -1.83
N ILE A 271 9.04 -0.94 -1.93
CA ILE A 271 8.48 -1.49 -3.16
C ILE A 271 7.14 -0.86 -3.54
N VAL A 272 6.26 -0.64 -2.56
CA VAL A 272 4.98 0.04 -2.80
C VAL A 272 5.21 1.51 -3.19
N SER A 273 6.12 2.21 -2.52
CA SER A 273 6.48 3.59 -2.88
C SER A 273 7.05 3.72 -4.29
N ILE A 274 7.76 2.72 -4.82
CA ILE A 274 8.18 2.71 -6.24
C ILE A 274 6.97 2.72 -7.18
N LEU A 275 5.94 1.93 -6.87
CA LEU A 275 4.72 1.83 -7.67
C LEU A 275 3.87 3.10 -7.57
N GLU A 276 3.82 3.71 -6.37
CA GLU A 276 3.17 5.01 -6.13
C GLU A 276 3.86 6.12 -6.93
N ASN A 277 5.19 6.21 -6.83
CA ASN A 277 5.99 7.22 -7.53
C ASN A 277 5.88 7.09 -9.06
N LYS A 278 5.66 5.87 -9.56
CA LYS A 278 5.39 5.60 -10.98
C LYS A 278 3.92 5.79 -11.39
N GLY A 279 3.03 6.05 -10.43
CA GLY A 279 1.60 6.26 -10.68
C GLY A 279 0.86 5.00 -11.13
N ILE A 280 1.41 3.81 -10.89
CA ILE A 280 0.86 2.54 -11.36
C ILE A 280 0.25 1.68 -10.24
N LEU A 281 0.45 2.03 -8.97
CA LEU A 281 -0.02 1.24 -7.82
C LEU A 281 -1.50 0.83 -7.97
N HIS A 282 -2.39 1.78 -8.24
CA HIS A 282 -3.83 1.53 -8.32
C HIS A 282 -4.28 0.91 -9.66
N SER A 283 -3.36 0.69 -10.60
CA SER A 283 -3.63 0.00 -11.86
C SER A 283 -3.36 -1.52 -11.79
N ILE A 284 -2.91 -2.00 -10.64
CA ILE A 284 -2.60 -3.41 -10.40
C ILE A 284 -3.88 -4.13 -10.02
N ASN A 285 -4.09 -5.30 -10.61
CA ASN A 285 -5.25 -6.12 -10.26
C ASN A 285 -5.04 -6.72 -8.86
N PRO A 286 -6.03 -6.64 -7.95
CA PRO A 286 -5.96 -7.32 -6.67
C PRO A 286 -5.71 -8.83 -6.83
N SER A 287 -4.88 -9.38 -5.97
CA SER A 287 -4.54 -10.81 -5.92
C SER A 287 -5.62 -11.67 -5.26
N GLY A 288 -6.58 -11.04 -4.58
CA GLY A 288 -7.56 -11.70 -3.72
C GLY A 288 -7.07 -12.00 -2.31
N LEU A 289 -5.80 -11.70 -2.00
CA LEU A 289 -5.29 -11.75 -0.64
C LEU A 289 -5.67 -10.48 0.13
N ASP A 290 -5.89 -10.64 1.43
CA ASP A 290 -6.11 -9.54 2.35
C ASP A 290 -5.17 -9.61 3.55
N VAL A 291 -4.69 -8.46 4.00
CA VAL A 291 -3.81 -8.38 5.18
C VAL A 291 -4.57 -8.77 6.45
N ALA A 292 -5.90 -8.61 6.48
CA ALA A 292 -6.76 -9.09 7.57
C ALA A 292 -6.77 -10.62 7.72
N MET A 293 -6.30 -11.37 6.71
CA MET A 293 -6.18 -12.84 6.80
C MET A 293 -5.07 -13.29 7.76
N TYR A 294 -4.15 -12.38 8.15
CA TYR A 294 -3.02 -12.69 9.01
C TYR A 294 -3.30 -12.32 10.48
N LEU A 295 -3.01 -13.26 11.39
CA LEU A 295 -3.28 -13.14 12.82
C LEU A 295 -2.43 -12.06 13.50
N ASP A 296 -1.29 -11.73 12.91
CA ASP A 296 -0.34 -10.74 13.39
C ASP A 296 -0.44 -9.39 12.65
N SER A 297 -1.50 -9.16 11.88
CA SER A 297 -1.78 -7.87 11.23
C SER A 297 -1.80 -6.69 12.22
N SER A 298 -2.25 -6.92 13.46
CA SER A 298 -2.18 -5.94 14.55
C SER A 298 -0.75 -5.54 14.98
N LYS A 299 0.28 -6.32 14.59
CA LYS A 299 1.68 -6.00 14.84
C LYS A 299 2.30 -5.10 13.77
N ILE A 300 1.58 -4.78 12.69
CA ILE A 300 2.07 -3.86 11.66
C ILE A 300 2.26 -2.48 12.31
N SER A 301 3.42 -1.86 12.09
CA SER A 301 3.65 -0.50 12.56
C SER A 301 2.70 0.48 11.88
N ASP A 302 2.22 1.51 12.59
CA ASP A 302 1.21 2.44 12.07
C ASP A 302 1.59 3.08 10.73
N TRP A 303 2.86 3.49 10.60
CA TRP A 303 3.39 4.06 9.35
C TRP A 303 3.43 3.06 8.19
N ALA A 304 3.41 1.75 8.48
CA ALA A 304 3.55 0.68 7.51
C ALA A 304 2.20 0.15 7.01
N ARG A 305 1.08 0.44 7.70
CA ARG A 305 -0.20 -0.23 7.45
C ARG A 305 -0.70 -0.11 6.02
N GLU A 306 -0.67 1.11 5.47
CA GLU A 306 -1.06 1.35 4.07
C GLU A 306 -0.18 0.56 3.09
N TYR A 307 1.14 0.56 3.31
CA TYR A 307 2.07 -0.18 2.46
C TYR A 307 1.86 -1.70 2.54
N LEU A 308 1.61 -2.25 3.72
CA LEU A 308 1.39 -3.70 3.88
C LEU A 308 0.01 -4.10 3.35
N PHE A 309 -0.99 -3.24 3.50
CA PHE A 309 -2.28 -3.42 2.85
C PHE A 309 -2.11 -3.55 1.34
N TYR A 310 -1.49 -2.58 0.67
CA TYR A 310 -1.25 -2.65 -0.77
C TYR A 310 -0.31 -3.80 -1.17
N GLY A 311 0.71 -4.03 -0.34
CA GLY A 311 1.67 -5.11 -0.51
C GLY A 311 0.97 -6.46 -0.61
N VAL A 312 0.04 -6.75 0.30
CA VAL A 312 -0.73 -7.99 0.30
C VAL A 312 -1.83 -7.95 -0.76
N LYS A 313 -2.61 -6.88 -0.84
CA LYS A 313 -3.75 -6.76 -1.77
C LYS A 313 -3.32 -7.00 -3.21
N TYR A 314 -2.20 -6.42 -3.63
CA TYR A 314 -1.65 -6.60 -4.99
C TYR A 314 -0.70 -7.80 -5.10
N GLY A 315 -0.57 -8.59 -4.04
CA GLY A 315 0.25 -9.79 -4.02
C GLY A 315 1.73 -9.53 -4.17
N LEU A 316 2.25 -8.33 -3.87
CA LEU A 316 3.69 -8.02 -3.83
C LEU A 316 4.40 -8.80 -2.73
N ILE A 317 3.71 -9.03 -1.62
CA ILE A 317 4.16 -9.86 -0.51
C ILE A 317 3.06 -10.85 -0.11
N GLU A 318 3.48 -12.02 0.35
CA GLU A 318 2.62 -13.01 0.99
C GLU A 318 3.10 -13.23 2.43
N GLY A 319 2.23 -13.80 3.25
CA GLY A 319 2.58 -14.28 4.58
C GLY A 319 3.78 -15.23 4.56
N ARG A 320 4.62 -15.15 5.60
CA ARG A 320 5.70 -16.12 5.82
C ARG A 320 5.11 -17.52 6.00
N THR A 321 3.97 -17.59 6.69
CA THR A 321 3.08 -18.75 6.75
C THR A 321 1.69 -18.38 6.22
N GLU A 322 0.78 -19.35 6.17
CA GLU A 322 -0.62 -19.10 5.77
C GLU A 322 -1.35 -18.10 6.69
N THR A 323 -0.88 -17.91 7.93
CA THR A 323 -1.56 -17.10 8.96
C THR A 323 -0.69 -16.01 9.58
N GLU A 324 0.58 -15.90 9.19
CA GLU A 324 1.54 -14.95 9.77
C GLU A 324 2.27 -14.15 8.68
N LEU A 325 2.19 -12.82 8.78
CA LEU A 325 2.86 -11.86 7.90
C LEU A 325 4.29 -11.56 8.36
N ALA A 326 4.53 -11.57 9.66
CA ALA A 326 5.77 -11.24 10.35
C ALA A 326 6.31 -9.82 10.00
N PRO A 327 5.51 -8.75 10.13
CA PRO A 327 5.83 -7.43 9.57
C PRO A 327 7.11 -6.81 10.14
N ARG A 328 7.36 -6.98 11.45
CA ARG A 328 8.52 -6.41 12.15
C ARG A 328 9.75 -7.31 12.18
N GLU A 329 9.64 -8.54 11.67
CA GLU A 329 10.78 -9.44 11.57
C GLU A 329 11.71 -9.03 10.42
N PHE A 330 12.98 -9.44 10.51
CA PHE A 330 13.94 -9.19 9.43
C PHE A 330 13.56 -9.95 8.16
N ALA A 331 13.75 -9.29 7.02
CA ALA A 331 13.50 -9.87 5.71
C ALA A 331 14.63 -10.85 5.34
N LEU A 332 14.22 -12.04 4.90
CA LEU A 332 15.15 -13.04 4.38
C LEU A 332 15.50 -12.74 2.92
N ARG A 333 16.68 -13.14 2.47
CA ARG A 333 17.16 -12.92 1.09
C ARG A 333 16.24 -13.56 0.06
N GLY A 334 15.74 -14.77 0.33
CA GLY A 334 14.78 -15.45 -0.53
C GLY A 334 13.42 -14.74 -0.58
N GLU A 335 12.93 -14.23 0.55
CA GLU A 335 11.71 -13.42 0.61
C GLU A 335 11.88 -12.14 -0.23
N ALA A 336 13.01 -11.45 -0.08
CA ALA A 336 13.35 -10.26 -0.87
C ALA A 336 13.43 -10.59 -2.37
N ALA A 337 14.01 -11.72 -2.76
CA ALA A 337 14.02 -12.16 -4.16
C ALA A 337 12.61 -12.36 -4.72
N ASN A 338 11.71 -13.00 -3.97
CA ASN A 338 10.32 -13.14 -4.40
C ASN A 338 9.63 -11.78 -4.56
N THR A 339 9.72 -10.89 -3.56
CA THR A 339 9.07 -9.57 -3.62
C THR A 339 9.62 -8.71 -4.78
N ILE A 340 10.94 -8.74 -5.00
CA ILE A 340 11.60 -8.06 -6.14
C ILE A 340 11.15 -8.65 -7.47
N ARG A 341 10.99 -9.98 -7.55
CA ARG A 341 10.51 -10.66 -8.75
C ARG A 341 9.10 -10.22 -9.11
N ARG A 342 8.22 -10.07 -8.13
CA ARG A 342 6.85 -9.58 -8.34
C ARG A 342 6.82 -8.12 -8.77
N LEU A 343 7.65 -7.28 -8.14
CA LEU A 343 7.83 -5.89 -8.58
C LEU A 343 8.33 -5.84 -10.03
N TYR A 344 9.30 -6.67 -10.42
CA TYR A 344 9.77 -6.77 -11.80
C TYR A 344 8.61 -7.08 -12.76
N ASP A 345 7.77 -8.06 -12.45
CA ASP A 345 6.66 -8.46 -13.31
C ASP A 345 5.66 -7.33 -13.53
N ILE A 346 5.26 -6.67 -12.44
CA ILE A 346 4.33 -5.54 -12.51
C ILE A 346 4.94 -4.41 -13.34
N LEU A 347 6.20 -4.07 -13.10
CA LEU A 347 6.86 -3.00 -13.86
C LEU A 347 7.01 -3.38 -15.35
N LYS A 348 7.33 -4.64 -15.68
CA LYS A 348 7.42 -5.11 -17.07
C LYS A 348 6.05 -5.08 -17.75
N GLU A 349 5.01 -5.59 -17.09
CA GLU A 349 3.64 -5.59 -17.61
C GLU A 349 3.13 -4.17 -17.89
N LYS A 350 3.44 -3.22 -16.99
CA LYS A 350 3.05 -1.80 -17.14
C LYS A 350 4.02 -0.99 -18.01
N GLY A 351 4.95 -1.61 -18.73
CA GLY A 351 5.90 -0.93 -19.62
C GLY A 351 6.90 0.01 -18.92
N ASN A 352 7.12 -0.19 -17.62
CA ASN A 352 7.98 0.60 -16.74
C ASN A 352 9.38 -0.01 -16.54
N LEU A 353 9.64 -1.18 -17.13
CA LEU A 353 10.96 -1.79 -17.24
C LEU A 353 11.16 -2.37 -18.64
N SER A 354 12.35 -2.13 -19.20
CA SER A 354 12.84 -2.78 -20.42
C SER A 354 14.16 -3.48 -20.13
N TYR A 355 14.20 -4.78 -20.37
CA TYR A 355 15.41 -5.58 -20.39
C TYR A 355 15.62 -6.01 -21.84
N ASN A 356 16.71 -5.53 -22.43
CA ASN A 356 17.17 -5.87 -23.78
C ASN A 356 18.10 -7.07 -23.71
#